data_AF-A0A969P669-F1
#
_entry.id   AF-A0A969P669-F1
#
_cell.length_a   1.000
_cell.length_b   1.000
_cell.length_c   1.000
_cell.angle_alpha   90.00
_cell.angle_beta   90.00
_cell.angle_gamma   90.00
#
_symmetry.space_group_name_H-M   'P 1'
#
loop_
_entity.id
_entity.type
_entity.pdbx_description
1 polymer ?
#
loop_
_entity_poly.entity_id
_entity_poly.type
_entity_poly.pdbx_seq_one_letter_code
_entity_poly.pdbx_strand_id
1 'polypeptide(L)'
;MATANTSRRLATGASSLAWVESSSSVGLWYCLFGILDGSQFDALLIARKGCDAVVTHDIFHVLLGFDTSYAGEMGVLAFAAEQHYSRSLKLGLSFASLLYPILAPWQFTTILVNREKGRELGRKAEFLLGCRFEDHWAEPIDQVRSRLGLPAIS
;
A
#
# COMPACT_ATOMS: atom_id res chain seq x y z
N MET A 1 11.20 -31.98 44.19
CA MET A 1 11.19 -33.14 43.28
C MET A 1 10.95 -32.60 41.88
N ALA A 2 12.01 -32.53 41.07
CA ALA A 2 12.00 -31.97 39.73
C ALA A 2 11.53 -33.02 38.73
N THR A 3 10.73 -32.61 37.74
CA THR A 3 10.74 -33.24 36.42
C THR A 3 10.68 -32.12 35.37
N ALA A 4 11.78 -32.01 34.62
CA ALA A 4 11.86 -31.24 33.40
C ALA A 4 11.25 -32.06 32.26
N ASN A 5 10.59 -31.41 31.30
CA ASN A 5 10.58 -31.93 29.94
C ASN A 5 10.73 -30.79 28.93
N THR A 6 11.97 -30.63 28.49
CA THR A 6 12.38 -29.84 27.34
C THR A 6 11.98 -30.60 26.09
N SER A 7 11.20 -29.99 25.21
CA SER A 7 11.25 -30.30 23.77
C SER A 7 10.83 -29.09 22.95
N ARG A 8 11.86 -28.36 22.53
CA ARG A 8 11.83 -27.33 21.50
C ARG A 8 11.59 -28.03 20.15
N ARG A 9 10.46 -27.80 19.48
CA ARG A 9 10.28 -28.06 18.04
C ARG A 9 9.67 -26.84 17.36
N LEU A 10 10.56 -26.19 16.60
CA LEU A 10 10.36 -25.30 15.48
C LEU A 10 8.94 -25.37 14.87
N ALA A 11 8.11 -24.36 15.15
CA ALA A 11 6.91 -24.09 14.35
C ALA A 11 7.35 -23.30 13.10
N THR A 12 7.70 -24.04 12.07
CA THR A 12 7.95 -23.56 10.72
C THR A 12 6.65 -23.09 10.08
N GLY A 13 6.53 -21.78 9.83
CA GLY A 13 6.26 -21.22 8.50
C GLY A 13 5.01 -21.62 7.71
N ALA A 14 3.88 -21.99 8.32
CA ALA A 14 2.72 -22.46 7.54
C ALA A 14 1.35 -21.98 8.05
N SER A 15 1.23 -20.73 8.51
CA SER A 15 -0.06 -20.19 8.99
C SER A 15 -0.42 -18.78 8.51
N SER A 16 0.27 -18.22 7.51
CA SER A 16 -0.06 -16.90 6.94
C SER A 16 -0.97 -16.95 5.70
N LEU A 17 -1.41 -18.13 5.24
CA LEU A 17 -2.14 -18.31 3.97
C LEU A 17 -3.66 -18.52 4.12
N ALA A 18 -4.25 -18.13 5.25
CA ALA A 18 -5.68 -18.33 5.51
C ALA A 18 -6.42 -17.01 5.79
N TRP A 19 -6.23 -16.00 4.93
CA TRP A 19 -7.16 -14.87 4.79
C TRP A 19 -7.10 -14.38 3.34
N VAL A 20 -7.81 -15.08 2.45
CA VAL A 20 -8.15 -14.57 1.12
C VAL A 20 -9.67 -14.59 1.05
N GLU A 21 -10.28 -13.52 1.53
CA GLU A 21 -11.71 -13.30 1.36
C GLU A 21 -11.94 -11.90 0.80
N SER A 22 -12.29 -11.88 -0.49
CA SER A 22 -13.19 -10.93 -1.12
C SER A 22 -12.80 -9.43 -1.13
N SER A 23 -11.71 -9.07 -1.79
CA SER A 23 -11.65 -7.84 -2.62
C SER A 23 -10.59 -8.06 -3.71
N SER A 24 -10.97 -8.03 -4.98
CA SER A 24 -10.05 -8.29 -6.09
C SER A 24 -8.87 -7.30 -6.16
N SER A 25 -8.97 -6.14 -5.52
CA SER A 25 -7.91 -5.13 -5.42
C SER A 25 -6.85 -5.44 -4.36
N VAL A 26 -7.26 -5.85 -3.17
CA VAL A 26 -6.37 -6.21 -2.06
C VAL A 26 -5.46 -7.38 -2.43
N GLY A 27 -6.02 -8.41 -3.11
CA GLY A 27 -5.25 -9.56 -3.57
C GLY A 27 -4.19 -9.23 -4.64
N LEU A 28 -4.44 -8.21 -5.46
CA LEU A 28 -3.48 -7.71 -6.44
C LEU A 28 -2.34 -6.94 -5.77
N TRP A 29 -2.63 -6.14 -4.74
CA TRP A 29 -1.62 -5.50 -3.91
C TRP A 29 -0.71 -6.54 -3.24
N TYR A 30 -1.29 -7.60 -2.65
CA TYR A 30 -0.53 -8.71 -2.09
C TYR A 30 0.25 -9.52 -3.12
N CYS A 31 -0.29 -9.75 -4.32
CA CYS A 31 0.47 -10.41 -5.40
C CYS A 31 1.65 -9.54 -5.84
N LEU A 32 1.46 -8.23 -6.01
CA LEU A 32 2.52 -7.34 -6.49
C LEU A 32 3.58 -7.09 -5.42
N PHE A 33 3.18 -6.97 -4.15
CA PHE A 33 4.10 -6.82 -3.03
C PHE A 33 4.72 -8.15 -2.58
N GLY A 34 4.00 -9.27 -2.66
CA GLY A 34 4.44 -10.59 -2.16
C GLY A 34 5.14 -11.48 -3.19
N ILE A 35 4.81 -11.39 -4.48
CA ILE A 35 5.44 -12.21 -5.55
C ILE A 35 6.78 -11.60 -6.00
N LEU A 36 6.95 -10.27 -5.87
CA LEU A 36 8.15 -9.57 -6.34
C LEU A 36 9.18 -9.30 -5.22
N ASP A 37 8.86 -9.57 -3.96
CA ASP A 37 9.67 -9.21 -2.79
C ASP A 37 10.52 -10.38 -2.25
N GLY A 38 11.24 -11.06 -3.15
CA GLY A 38 12.33 -11.96 -2.78
C GLY A 38 13.52 -11.26 -2.10
N SER A 39 13.38 -10.01 -1.65
CA SER A 39 14.43 -9.22 -1.03
C SER A 39 14.08 -8.86 0.42
N GLN A 40 14.73 -9.54 1.36
CA GLN A 40 14.66 -9.30 2.82
C GLN A 40 15.01 -7.86 3.28
N PHE A 41 15.26 -6.92 2.36
CA PHE A 41 15.72 -5.57 2.65
C PHE A 41 14.58 -4.57 2.88
N ASP A 42 13.40 -4.75 2.28
CA ASP A 42 12.29 -3.77 2.38
C ASP A 42 11.35 -4.06 3.56
N ALA A 43 11.12 -5.34 3.88
CA ALA A 43 10.43 -5.75 5.11
C ALA A 43 11.11 -5.21 6.38
N LEU A 44 12.44 -5.03 6.34
CA LEU A 44 13.20 -4.47 7.46
C LEU A 44 12.98 -2.96 7.63
N LEU A 45 12.72 -2.22 6.55
CA LEU A 45 12.43 -0.78 6.60
C LEU A 45 11.03 -0.54 7.17
N ILE A 46 10.06 -1.35 6.73
CA ILE A 46 8.66 -1.33 7.18
C ILE A 46 8.58 -1.77 8.66
N ALA A 47 9.26 -2.86 9.03
CA ALA A 47 9.31 -3.36 10.40
C ALA A 47 10.09 -2.43 11.36
N ARG A 48 11.17 -1.78 10.91
CA ARG A 48 11.96 -0.83 11.73
C ARG A 48 11.22 0.49 11.98
N LYS A 49 10.25 0.85 11.13
CA LYS A 49 9.41 2.05 11.26
C LYS A 49 8.06 1.76 11.92
N GLY A 50 7.73 0.49 12.19
CA GLY A 50 6.49 0.08 12.87
C GLY A 50 5.21 0.39 12.08
N CYS A 51 5.29 0.52 10.76
CA CYS A 51 4.13 0.81 9.91
C CYS A 51 3.57 -0.50 9.36
N ASP A 52 2.32 -0.81 9.65
CA ASP A 52 1.61 -1.88 8.95
C ASP A 52 1.28 -1.39 7.54
N ALA A 53 1.94 -1.96 6.53
CA ALA A 53 1.79 -1.56 5.13
C ALA A 53 0.34 -1.65 4.63
N VAL A 54 -0.46 -2.55 5.24
CA VAL A 54 -1.89 -2.74 4.95
C VAL A 54 -2.73 -1.59 5.54
N VAL A 55 -2.50 -1.25 6.80
CA VAL A 55 -3.22 -0.13 7.45
C VAL A 55 -2.87 1.18 6.75
N THR A 56 -1.60 1.33 6.38
CA THR A 56 -1.12 2.53 5.69
C THR A 56 -1.68 2.66 4.27
N HIS A 57 -1.90 1.53 3.58
CA HIS A 57 -2.55 1.49 2.28
C HIS A 57 -3.99 2.05 2.33
N ASP A 58 -4.79 1.57 3.26
CA ASP A 58 -6.19 2.00 3.38
C ASP A 58 -6.28 3.48 3.78
N ILE A 59 -5.36 3.94 4.62
CA ILE A 59 -5.22 5.36 4.95
C ILE A 59 -4.92 6.21 3.70
N PHE A 60 -4.12 5.71 2.75
CA PHE A 60 -3.82 6.43 1.51
C PHE A 60 -5.03 6.63 0.62
N HIS A 61 -5.97 5.69 0.55
CA HIS A 61 -7.22 5.90 -0.18
C HIS A 61 -7.95 7.15 0.33
N VAL A 62 -8.08 7.27 1.66
CA VAL A 62 -8.74 8.40 2.32
C VAL A 62 -7.92 9.69 2.14
N LEU A 63 -6.61 9.64 2.39
CA LEU A 63 -5.72 10.81 2.32
C LEU A 63 -5.46 11.31 0.90
N LEU A 64 -5.64 10.51 -0.13
CA LEU A 64 -5.41 10.92 -1.51
C LEU A 64 -6.73 11.19 -2.25
N GLY A 65 -7.85 10.71 -1.70
CA GLY A 65 -9.17 10.81 -2.32
C GLY A 65 -9.30 9.86 -3.51
N PHE A 66 -8.79 8.63 -3.36
CA PHE A 66 -8.98 7.55 -4.31
C PHE A 66 -9.95 6.52 -3.74
N ASP A 67 -10.90 6.06 -4.55
CA ASP A 67 -11.79 4.96 -4.18
C ASP A 67 -11.05 3.60 -4.25
N THR A 68 -11.75 2.52 -3.93
CA THR A 68 -11.22 1.14 -4.00
C THR A 68 -11.53 0.48 -5.36
N SER A 69 -11.78 1.28 -6.41
CA SER A 69 -11.97 0.78 -7.78
C SER A 69 -10.61 0.45 -8.41
N TYR A 70 -10.57 -0.30 -9.52
CA TYR A 70 -9.31 -0.55 -10.23
C TYR A 70 -8.57 0.76 -10.62
N ALA A 71 -9.32 1.81 -10.95
CA ALA A 71 -8.74 3.13 -11.20
C ALA A 71 -8.21 3.80 -9.93
N GLY A 72 -8.92 3.70 -8.81
CA GLY A 72 -8.47 4.26 -7.53
C GLY A 72 -7.21 3.59 -7.00
N GLU A 73 -7.16 2.25 -7.05
CA GLU A 73 -5.99 1.43 -6.73
C GLU A 73 -4.77 1.81 -7.58
N MET A 74 -4.97 2.07 -8.88
CA MET A 74 -3.90 2.55 -9.75
C MET A 74 -3.35 3.91 -9.28
N GLY A 75 -4.21 4.79 -8.76
CA GLY A 75 -3.80 6.08 -8.21
C GLY A 75 -2.93 5.93 -6.96
N VAL A 76 -3.34 5.08 -6.02
CA VAL A 76 -2.57 4.79 -4.79
C VAL A 76 -1.24 4.12 -5.12
N LEU A 77 -1.22 3.16 -6.06
CA LEU A 77 -0.01 2.49 -6.53
C LEU A 77 0.96 3.47 -7.21
N ALA A 78 0.43 4.36 -8.05
CA ALA A 78 1.23 5.37 -8.73
C ALA A 78 1.84 6.39 -7.76
N PHE A 79 1.09 6.79 -6.74
CA PHE A 79 1.58 7.63 -5.64
C PHE A 79 2.73 6.96 -4.89
N ALA A 80 2.52 5.74 -4.42
CA ALA A 80 3.51 4.98 -3.65
C ALA A 80 4.80 4.71 -4.45
N ALA A 81 4.68 4.42 -5.74
CA ALA A 81 5.81 4.24 -6.63
C ALA A 81 6.60 5.54 -6.86
N GLU A 82 5.90 6.67 -6.98
CA GLU A 82 6.51 7.99 -7.15
C GLU A 82 7.23 8.46 -5.88
N GLN A 83 6.69 8.13 -4.71
CA GLN A 83 7.32 8.36 -3.41
C GLN A 83 8.47 7.39 -3.09
N HIS A 84 8.73 6.43 -3.98
CA HIS A 84 9.86 5.50 -3.93
C HIS A 84 9.89 4.60 -2.68
N TYR A 85 8.72 4.17 -2.20
CA TYR A 85 8.63 3.31 -1.01
C TYR A 85 9.30 1.94 -1.20
N SER A 86 9.29 1.39 -2.41
CA SER A 86 10.02 0.17 -2.77
C SER A 86 10.26 0.07 -4.28
N ARG A 87 11.25 -0.73 -4.68
CA ARG A 87 11.45 -1.12 -6.09
C ARG A 87 10.36 -2.07 -6.57
N SER A 88 9.81 -2.92 -5.70
CA SER A 88 8.73 -3.86 -6.04
C SER A 88 7.48 -3.12 -6.50
N LEU A 89 7.16 -1.98 -5.86
CA LEU A 89 6.03 -1.13 -6.25
C LEU A 89 6.17 -0.53 -7.65
N LYS A 90 7.37 -0.15 -8.07
CA LYS A 90 7.62 0.34 -9.44
C LYS A 90 7.38 -0.75 -10.47
N LEU A 91 7.87 -1.95 -10.18
CA LEU A 91 7.64 -3.12 -11.03
C LEU A 91 6.15 -3.48 -11.04
N GLY A 92 5.50 -3.41 -9.88
CA GLY A 92 4.08 -3.70 -9.75
C GLY A 92 3.20 -2.71 -10.50
N LEU A 93 3.53 -1.42 -10.47
CA LEU A 93 2.86 -0.40 -11.28
C LEU A 93 2.98 -0.71 -12.78
N SER A 94 4.13 -1.20 -13.23
CA SER A 94 4.33 -1.61 -14.63
C SER A 94 3.40 -2.76 -15.01
N PHE A 95 3.32 -3.80 -14.17
CA PHE A 95 2.42 -4.94 -14.38
C PHE A 95 0.94 -4.54 -14.33
N ALA A 96 0.55 -3.74 -13.34
CA ALA A 96 -0.83 -3.27 -13.21
C ALA A 96 -1.23 -2.38 -14.40
N SER A 97 -0.31 -1.56 -14.91
CA SER A 97 -0.55 -0.73 -16.10
C SER A 97 -0.81 -1.56 -17.36
N LEU A 98 -0.31 -2.80 -17.42
CA LEU A 98 -0.61 -3.74 -18.50
C LEU A 98 -1.90 -4.51 -18.24
N LEU A 99 -2.12 -4.97 -17.02
CA LEU A 99 -3.19 -5.90 -16.67
C LEU A 99 -4.56 -5.22 -16.50
N TYR A 100 -4.62 -4.05 -15.85
CA TYR A 100 -5.90 -3.40 -15.51
C TYR A 100 -6.67 -2.92 -16.75
N PRO A 101 -6.03 -2.38 -17.80
CA PRO A 101 -6.71 -2.09 -19.07
C PRO A 101 -7.38 -3.32 -19.71
N ILE A 102 -6.81 -4.51 -19.51
CA ILE A 102 -7.36 -5.77 -20.06
C ILE A 102 -8.54 -6.25 -19.21
N LEU A 103 -8.44 -6.15 -17.89
CA LEU A 103 -9.48 -6.61 -16.96
C LEU A 103 -10.67 -5.65 -16.87
N ALA A 104 -10.43 -4.34 -16.96
CA ALA A 104 -11.44 -3.30 -16.83
C ALA A 104 -11.32 -2.26 -17.95
N PRO A 105 -11.53 -2.64 -19.23
CA PRO A 105 -11.41 -1.73 -20.37
C PRO A 105 -12.35 -0.53 -20.28
N TRP A 106 -13.51 -0.68 -19.62
CA TRP A 106 -14.46 0.41 -19.39
C TRP A 106 -13.94 1.49 -18.41
N GLN A 107 -12.93 1.18 -17.58
CA GLN A 107 -12.29 2.16 -16.69
C GLN A 107 -10.95 2.67 -17.23
N PHE A 108 -10.55 2.30 -18.46
CA PHE A 108 -9.20 2.59 -18.98
C PHE A 108 -8.81 4.07 -18.87
N THR A 109 -9.71 4.97 -19.28
CA THR A 109 -9.49 6.42 -19.20
C THR A 109 -9.33 6.88 -17.74
N THR A 110 -10.21 6.40 -16.85
CA THR A 110 -10.14 6.70 -15.41
C THR A 110 -8.86 6.17 -14.76
N ILE A 111 -8.40 4.97 -15.16
CA ILE A 111 -7.13 4.38 -14.71
C ILE A 111 -5.96 5.29 -15.08
N LEU A 112 -5.90 5.81 -16.31
CA LEU A 112 -4.84 6.72 -16.74
C LEU A 112 -4.88 8.06 -16.00
N VAL A 113 -6.08 8.63 -15.82
CA VAL A 113 -6.27 9.89 -15.09
C VAL A 113 -5.84 9.74 -13.63
N ASN A 114 -6.30 8.68 -12.95
CA ASN A 114 -5.95 8.44 -11.55
C ASN A 114 -4.46 8.12 -11.38
N ARG A 115 -3.86 7.39 -12.34
CA ARG A 115 -2.42 7.16 -12.36
C ARG A 115 -1.65 8.47 -12.40
N GLU A 116 -1.97 9.37 -13.31
CA GLU A 116 -1.25 10.65 -13.40
C GLU A 116 -1.50 11.53 -12.17
N LYS A 117 -2.74 11.59 -11.67
CA LYS A 117 -3.07 12.27 -10.41
C LYS A 117 -2.24 11.71 -9.25
N GLY A 118 -2.11 10.39 -9.14
CA GLY A 118 -1.30 9.74 -8.12
C GLY A 118 0.18 10.13 -8.20
N ARG A 119 0.74 10.19 -9.41
CA ARG A 119 2.12 10.65 -9.65
C ARG A 119 2.30 12.11 -9.28
N GLU A 120 1.37 12.98 -9.66
CA GLU A 120 1.42 14.40 -9.33
C GLU A 120 1.38 14.62 -7.81
N LEU A 121 0.45 13.95 -7.11
CA LEU A 121 0.37 13.98 -5.66
C LEU A 121 1.66 13.46 -5.02
N GLY A 122 2.21 12.36 -5.54
CA GLY A 122 3.45 11.77 -5.04
C GLY A 122 4.68 12.67 -5.21
N ARG A 123 4.70 13.57 -6.19
CA ARG A 123 5.78 14.56 -6.34
C ARG A 123 5.66 15.75 -5.40
N LYS A 124 4.42 16.11 -5.02
CA LYS A 124 4.13 17.31 -4.23
C LYS A 124 4.05 17.03 -2.72
N ALA A 125 3.61 15.85 -2.35
CA ALA A 125 3.39 15.47 -0.96
C ALA A 125 4.70 15.25 -0.20
N GLU A 126 4.65 15.47 1.11
CA GLU A 126 5.70 15.01 2.02
C GLU A 126 5.80 13.47 2.02
N PHE A 127 6.85 12.93 2.64
CA PHE A 127 7.05 11.48 2.69
C PHE A 127 6.08 10.81 3.68
N LEU A 128 4.95 10.29 3.17
CA LEU A 128 3.84 9.80 3.99
C LEU A 128 4.17 8.57 4.87
N LEU A 129 5.04 7.65 4.43
CA LEU A 129 5.48 6.51 5.26
C LEU A 129 6.30 6.92 6.50
N GLY A 130 6.69 8.19 6.60
CA GLY A 130 7.33 8.73 7.80
C GLY A 130 6.34 9.25 8.84
N CYS A 131 5.07 9.39 8.50
CA CYS A 131 4.04 9.96 9.36
C CYS A 131 3.42 8.89 10.26
N ARG A 132 3.25 9.19 11.54
CA ARG A 132 2.50 8.36 12.48
C ARG A 132 1.06 8.84 12.52
N PHE A 133 0.21 8.27 11.67
CA PHE A 133 -1.16 8.74 11.46
C PHE A 133 -2.01 8.66 12.74
N GLU A 134 -1.68 7.76 13.66
CA GLU A 134 -2.24 7.59 15.00
C GLU A 134 -2.31 8.89 15.82
N ASP A 135 -1.36 9.80 15.61
CA ASP A 135 -1.31 11.07 16.32
C ASP A 135 -2.31 12.11 15.79
N HIS A 136 -2.90 11.86 14.63
CA HIS A 136 -3.70 12.84 13.89
C HIS A 136 -5.19 12.46 13.73
N TRP A 137 -5.67 11.36 14.34
CA TRP A 137 -7.06 10.89 14.16
C TRP A 137 -8.12 11.86 14.67
N ALA A 138 -7.78 12.72 15.63
CA ALA A 138 -8.69 13.75 16.14
C ALA A 138 -8.69 15.03 15.29
N GLU A 139 -7.77 15.16 14.35
CA GLU A 139 -7.64 16.34 13.50
C GLU A 139 -8.56 16.26 12.28
N PRO A 140 -9.14 17.39 11.83
CA PRO A 140 -9.86 17.42 10.56
C PRO A 140 -8.94 17.02 9.40
N ILE A 141 -9.44 16.14 8.52
CA ILE A 141 -8.62 15.58 7.45
C ILE A 141 -8.00 16.63 6.53
N ASP A 142 -8.68 17.75 6.30
CA ASP A 142 -8.15 18.84 5.47
C ASP A 142 -6.89 19.48 6.09
N GLN A 143 -6.81 19.53 7.42
CA GLN A 143 -5.62 20.03 8.12
C GLN A 143 -4.45 19.05 7.99
N VAL A 144 -4.72 17.76 8.13
CA VAL A 144 -3.72 16.69 7.94
C VAL A 144 -3.21 16.71 6.50
N ARG A 145 -4.09 16.82 5.50
CA ARG A 145 -3.73 16.93 4.08
C ARG A 145 -2.88 18.16 3.81
N SER A 146 -3.28 19.32 4.31
CA SER A 146 -2.53 20.56 4.12
C SER A 146 -1.12 20.46 4.71
N ARG A 147 -0.96 19.81 5.87
CA ARG A 147 0.36 19.58 6.49
C ARG A 147 1.24 18.68 5.61
N LEU A 148 0.65 17.65 5.01
CA LEU A 148 1.35 16.70 4.15
C LEU A 148 1.58 17.22 2.71
N GLY A 149 1.28 18.50 2.42
CA GLY A 149 1.44 19.09 1.09
C GLY A 149 0.41 18.61 0.06
N LEU A 150 -0.72 18.07 0.52
CA LEU A 150 -1.80 17.57 -0.33
C LEU A 150 -2.87 18.66 -0.55
N PRO A 151 -3.42 18.78 -1.77
CA PRO A 151 -4.53 19.70 -2.03
C PRO A 151 -5.81 19.24 -1.33
N ALA A 152 -6.77 20.14 -1.12
CA ALA A 152 -8.10 19.78 -0.62
C ALA A 152 -8.81 18.81 -1.58
N ILE A 153 -9.66 17.92 -1.04
CA ILE A 153 -10.53 17.09 -1.86
C ILE A 153 -11.70 17.98 -2.31
N SER A 154 -11.85 18.18 -3.62
CA SER A 154 -13.03 18.82 -4.22
C SER A 154 -14.09 17.78 -4.55
#